data_AF-A0AAW8KLV3-F1
#
_entry.id   AF-A0AAW8KLV3-F1
#
_cell.length_a   1.000
_cell.length_b   1.000
_cell.length_c   1.000
_cell.angle_alpha   90.00
_cell.angle_beta   90.00
_cell.angle_gamma   90.00
#
_symmetry.space_group_name_H-M   'P 1'
#
loop_
_entity.id
_entity.type
_entity.pdbx_description
1 polymer ?
#
loop_
_entity_poly.entity_id
_entity_poly.type
_entity_poly.pdbx_seq_one_letter_code
_entity_poly.pdbx_strand_id
1 'polypeptide(L)' 'MIYERTGHPNHPEEAVYASAASQLVLPKYRIPQESSPAGTILEILKDELNLDGNAKQNLATFCQTYEDDAIR' A
#
# COMPACT_ATOMS: atom_id res chain seq x y z
N MET A 1 19.24 -20.72 19.90
CA MET A 1 17.84 -20.84 20.39
C MET A 1 17.31 -19.45 20.62
N ILE A 2 16.59 -18.92 19.64
CA ILE A 2 15.85 -17.66 19.73
C ILE A 2 14.40 -18.00 19.39
N TYR A 3 13.53 -17.57 20.29
CA TYR A 3 12.22 -18.12 20.58
C TYR A 3 11.27 -18.13 19.37
N GLU A 4 10.60 -19.27 19.19
CA GLU A 4 9.32 -19.38 18.48
C GLU A 4 8.32 -18.45 19.17
N ARG A 5 8.00 -17.30 18.57
CA ARG A 5 6.75 -16.59 18.89
C ARG A 5 5.66 -17.18 18.03
N THR A 6 4.89 -18.05 18.65
CA THR A 6 3.53 -18.38 18.26
C THR A 6 2.75 -17.07 18.08
N GLY A 7 2.39 -16.77 16.83
CA GLY A 7 1.61 -15.58 16.48
C GLY A 7 0.22 -15.67 17.10
N HIS A 8 -0.03 -14.85 18.12
CA HIS A 8 -1.38 -14.58 18.60
C HIS A 8 -2.18 -13.85 17.51
N PRO A 9 -3.41 -14.28 17.20
CA PRO A 9 -4.29 -13.50 16.35
C PRO A 9 -4.81 -12.31 17.17
N ASN A 10 -4.79 -11.11 16.58
CA ASN A 10 -5.37 -9.83 17.07
C ASN A 10 -4.43 -8.83 17.77
N HIS A 11 -3.41 -8.33 17.06
CA HIS A 11 -2.87 -6.99 17.36
C HIS A 11 -2.94 -6.06 16.13
N PRO A 12 -3.65 -4.92 16.20
CA PRO A 12 -3.95 -4.05 15.07
C PRO A 12 -2.78 -3.14 14.61
N GLU A 13 -1.55 -3.44 15.03
CA GLU A 13 -0.42 -2.55 14.80
C GLU A 13 0.91 -3.32 14.80
N GLU A 14 1.03 -4.27 13.87
CA GLU A 14 2.32 -4.40 13.21
C GLU A 14 2.64 -3.02 12.62
N ALA A 15 3.66 -2.35 13.16
CA ALA A 15 4.12 -1.10 12.59
C ALA A 15 4.43 -1.34 11.11
N VAL A 16 3.58 -0.81 10.23
CA VAL A 16 3.61 -1.07 8.79
C VAL A 16 5.02 -0.86 8.23
N TYR A 17 5.66 0.24 8.63
CA TYR A 17 7.02 0.63 8.23
C TYR A 17 8.15 -0.10 8.99
N ALA A 18 7.83 -0.91 10.00
CA ALA A 18 8.79 -1.80 10.64
C ALA A 18 8.77 -3.22 10.03
N SER A 19 7.81 -3.51 9.14
CA SER A 19 7.71 -4.81 8.48
C SER A 19 8.82 -5.00 7.45
N ALA A 20 9.28 -6.23 7.27
CA ALA A 20 10.24 -6.56 6.21
C ALA A 20 9.71 -6.22 4.80
N ALA A 21 8.40 -6.33 4.60
CA ALA A 21 7.74 -5.98 3.34
C ALA A 21 7.87 -4.49 3.00
N SER A 22 7.81 -3.60 3.99
CA SER A 22 7.97 -2.14 3.79
C SER A 22 9.39 -1.68 3.46
N GLN A 23 10.39 -2.53 3.69
CA GLN A 23 11.80 -2.21 3.42
C GLN A 23 12.24 -2.61 2.02
N LEU A 24 11.39 -3.35 1.29
CA LEU A 24 11.67 -3.88 -0.03
C LEU A 24 10.85 -3.11 -1.07
N VAL A 25 11.46 -2.88 -2.24
CA VAL A 25 10.73 -2.36 -3.40
C VAL A 25 9.73 -3.41 -3.87
N LEU A 26 8.49 -2.99 -4.17
CA LEU A 26 7.47 -3.90 -4.68
C LEU A 26 7.94 -4.63 -5.96
N PRO A 27 7.72 -5.94 -6.06
CA PRO A 27 8.15 -6.71 -7.23
C PRO A 27 7.45 -6.23 -8.51
N LYS A 28 8.24 -5.84 -9.51
CA LYS A 28 7.73 -5.26 -10.77
C LYS A 28 7.58 -6.26 -11.92
N TYR A 29 8.26 -7.40 -11.85
CA TYR A 29 8.44 -8.30 -13.00
C TYR A 29 8.00 -9.74 -12.76
N ARG A 30 7.70 -10.12 -11.51
CA ARG A 30 7.34 -11.48 -11.13
C ARG A 30 6.35 -11.44 -9.97
N ILE A 31 5.42 -12.37 -9.98
CA ILE A 31 4.50 -12.57 -8.85
C ILE A 31 5.28 -13.18 -7.69
N PRO A 32 5.16 -12.66 -6.46
CA PRO A 32 5.75 -13.27 -5.26
C PRO A 32 5.23 -14.69 -5.02
N GLN A 33 6.10 -15.54 -4.47
CA GLN A 33 5.72 -16.91 -4.11
C GLN A 33 4.87 -16.95 -2.83
N GLU A 34 5.09 -15.99 -1.93
CA GLU A 34 4.42 -15.88 -0.63
C GLU A 34 3.53 -14.63 -0.58
N SER A 35 2.47 -14.70 0.23
CA SER A 35 1.59 -13.56 0.47
C SER A 35 2.20 -12.55 1.45
N SER A 36 1.68 -11.33 1.42
CA SER A 36 2.06 -10.27 2.36
C SER A 36 0.83 -9.76 3.11
N PRO A 37 0.99 -9.18 4.32
CA PRO A 37 -0.12 -8.60 5.06
C PRO A 37 -0.83 -7.51 4.24
N ALA A 38 -2.14 -7.61 4.09
CA ALA A 38 -2.92 -6.74 3.22
C ALA A 38 -2.82 -5.25 3.63
N GLY A 39 -2.83 -4.96 4.94
CA GLY A 39 -2.69 -3.59 5.44
C GLY A 39 -1.35 -2.96 5.07
N THR A 40 -0.26 -3.72 5.21
CA THR A 40 1.08 -3.26 4.84
C THR A 40 1.18 -2.96 3.34
N ILE A 41 0.68 -3.86 2.49
CA ILE A 41 0.71 -3.65 1.04
C ILE A 41 -0.16 -2.46 0.62
N LEU A 42 -1.33 -2.28 1.24
CA LEU A 42 -2.21 -1.14 0.96
C LEU A 42 -1.49 0.20 1.22
N GLU A 43 -0.78 0.33 2.34
CA GLU A 43 -0.06 1.57 2.66
C GLU A 43 1.13 1.79 1.72
N ILE A 44 1.90 0.74 1.38
CA ILE A 44 3.00 0.85 0.41
C ILE A 44 2.49 1.32 -0.97
N LEU A 45 1.34 0.78 -1.42
CA LEU A 45 0.73 1.20 -2.69
C LEU A 45 0.25 2.64 -2.65
N LYS A 46 -0.33 3.09 -1.53
CA LYS A 46 -0.71 4.51 -1.37
C LYS A 46 0.52 5.42 -1.42
N ASP A 47 1.61 5.04 -0.78
CA ASP A 47 2.86 5.80 -0.81
C ASP A 47 3.43 5.93 -2.22
N GLU A 48 3.41 4.85 -3.02
CA GLU A 48 3.82 4.90 -4.42
C GLU A 48 2.88 5.80 -5.25
N LEU A 49 1.57 5.67 -5.08
CA LEU A 49 0.57 6.51 -5.79
C LEU A 49 0.64 7.99 -5.40
N ASN A 50 1.07 8.33 -4.18
CA ASN A 50 1.25 9.72 -3.77
C ASN A 50 2.33 10.45 -4.59
N LEU A 51 3.18 9.71 -5.32
CA LEU A 51 4.17 10.28 -6.23
C LEU A 51 3.56 10.77 -7.57
N ASP A 52 2.36 10.33 -7.94
CA ASP A 52 1.70 10.70 -9.21
C ASP A 52 1.19 12.16 -9.22
N GLY A 53 1.07 12.77 -8.04
CA GLY A 53 0.60 14.14 -7.88
C GLY A 53 -0.92 14.28 -7.83
N ASN A 54 -1.39 15.50 -7.57
CA ASN A 54 -2.82 15.76 -7.41
C ASN A 54 -3.51 15.94 -8.77
N ALA A 55 -4.42 15.02 -9.12
CA ALA A 55 -5.18 15.08 -10.36
C ALA A 55 -5.97 16.39 -10.55
N LYS A 56 -6.46 17.04 -9.47
CA LYS A 56 -7.15 18.34 -9.55
C LYS A 56 -6.25 19.49 -10.01
N GLN A 57 -4.93 19.33 -9.89
CA GLN A 57 -3.93 20.30 -10.35
C GLN A 57 -3.39 19.97 -11.74
N ASN A 58 -3.85 18.89 -12.38
CA ASN A 58 -3.45 18.53 -13.73
C ASN A 58 -4.23 19.37 -14.76
N LEU A 59 -3.63 20.48 -15.22
CA LEU A 59 -4.21 21.35 -16.26
C LEU A 59 -3.89 20.89 -17.70
N ALA A 60 -3.17 19.78 -17.87
CA ALA A 60 -2.75 19.28 -19.18
C ALA A 60 -3.72 18.22 -19.77
N THR A 61 -4.59 17.64 -18.94
CA THR A 61 -5.55 16.61 -19.38
C THR A 61 -6.91 17.20 -19.76
N PHE A 62 -7.60 16.54 -20.69
CA PHE A 62 -9.00 16.81 -21.02
C PHE A 62 -9.98 15.89 -20.28
N CYS A 63 -9.49 14.85 -19.58
CA CYS A 63 -10.33 13.92 -18.84
C CYS A 63 -10.86 14.56 -17.54
N GLN A 64 -12.04 14.13 -17.11
CA GLN A 64 -12.62 14.54 -15.83
C GLN A 64 -11.76 14.03 -14.65
N THR A 65 -11.39 14.92 -13.72
CA THR A 65 -10.58 14.60 -12.52
C THR A 65 -11.33 14.82 -11.21
N TYR A 66 -12.65 14.96 -11.27
CA TYR A 66 -13.53 15.17 -10.14
C TYR A 66 -14.87 14.47 -10.38
N GLU A 67 -15.37 13.78 -9.37
CA GLU A 67 -16.70 13.18 -9.35
C GLU A 67 -17.41 13.70 -8.09
N ASP A 68 -18.70 14.00 -8.21
CA ASP A 68 -19.54 14.42 -7.08
C ASP A 68 -19.98 13.17 -6.30
N ASP A 69 -19.97 13.24 -4.97
CA ASP A 69 -20.37 12.14 -4.08
C ASP A 69 -21.83 11.67 -4.31
N ALA A 70 -22.67 12.51 -4.93
CA ALA A 70 -24.03 12.16 -5.32
C ALA A 70 -24.12 11.19 -6.51
N ILE A 71 -23.04 11.03 -7.29
CA ILE A 71 -22.93 10.07 -8.39
C ILE A 71 -22.37 8.77 -7.80
N ARG A 72 -23.17 7.68 -7.84
CA ARG A 72 -22.83 6.38 -7.24
C ARG A 72 -23.08 5.22 -8.21
#